data_AF-A0A4Q3S2J8-F1
#
_entry.id   AF-A0A4Q3S2J8-F1
#
_cell.length_a   1.000
_cell.length_b   1.000
_cell.length_c   1.000
_cell.angle_alpha   90.00
_cell.angle_beta   90.00
_cell.angle_gamma   90.00
#
_symmetry.space_group_name_H-M   'P 1'
#
loop_
_entity.id
_entity.type
_entity.pdbx_description
1 polymer ?
#
loop_
_entity_poly.entity_id
_entity_poly.type
_entity_poly.pdbx_seq_one_letter_code
_entity_poly.pdbx_strand_id
1 'polypeptide(L)'
;MGWDLIRLVHLAGDRRDHFAARTDPWDMLELIVEGRKRREIDPTLEMLDACVAEAEGDKATPAYARERLKTMQGFLVQLDGWHRQMRDVPRPTLIKLIALGGRIAKLIGR
;
A
#
# COMPACT_ATOMS: atom_id res chain seq x y z
N MET A 1 -7.73 -9.88 14.18
CA MET A 1 -8.18 -8.51 14.49
C MET A 1 -6.94 -7.64 14.66
N GLY A 2 -6.88 -6.48 14.00
CA GLY A 2 -5.72 -5.58 14.08
C GLY A 2 -4.61 -5.86 13.05
N TRP A 3 -3.67 -4.93 12.98
CA TRP A 3 -2.54 -4.86 12.06
C TRP A 3 -1.36 -5.81 12.39
N ASP A 4 -1.54 -6.76 13.30
CA ASP A 4 -0.45 -7.55 13.92
C ASP A 4 0.63 -6.70 14.64
N LEU A 5 0.25 -5.49 15.05
CA LEU A 5 1.13 -4.58 15.80
C LEU A 5 1.26 -4.97 17.28
N ILE A 6 0.30 -5.75 17.80
CA ILE A 6 0.25 -6.23 19.18
C ILE A 6 -0.09 -7.71 19.12
N ARG A 7 0.69 -8.54 19.84
CA ARG A 7 0.47 -9.98 19.93
C ARG A 7 0.22 -10.41 21.37
N LEU A 8 -0.65 -11.40 21.54
CA LEU A 8 -0.86 -12.07 22.82
C LEU A 8 0.37 -12.93 23.14
N VAL A 9 0.81 -12.89 24.40
CA VAL A 9 1.93 -13.67 24.94
C VAL A 9 1.42 -14.36 26.19
N HIS A 10 1.73 -15.65 26.31
CA HIS A 10 1.44 -16.41 27.51
C HIS A 10 2.69 -16.52 28.38
N LEU A 11 2.54 -16.25 29.67
CA LEU A 11 3.59 -16.45 30.67
C LEU A 11 3.26 -17.70 31.47
N ALA A 12 4.23 -18.60 31.61
CA ALA A 12 4.03 -19.86 32.31
C ALA A 12 3.58 -19.62 33.77
N GLY A 13 2.48 -20.27 34.17
CA GLY A 13 1.92 -20.12 35.51
C GLY A 13 1.06 -18.87 35.72
N ASP A 14 0.95 -17.99 34.73
CA ASP A 14 0.03 -16.85 34.76
C ASP A 14 -1.17 -17.09 33.84
N ARG A 15 -2.38 -16.83 34.35
CA ARG A 15 -3.64 -16.98 33.61
C ARG A 15 -4.09 -15.69 32.92
N ARG A 16 -3.38 -14.58 33.14
CA ARG A 16 -3.68 -13.30 32.52
C ARG A 16 -3.22 -13.27 31.07
N ASP A 17 -3.93 -12.50 30.27
CA ASP A 17 -3.51 -12.15 28.92
C ASP A 17 -2.40 -11.08 29.00
N HIS A 18 -1.21 -11.40 28.49
CA HIS A 18 -0.13 -10.43 28.33
C HIS A 18 -0.01 -10.05 26.86
N PHE A 19 0.33 -8.79 26.59
CA PHE A 19 0.44 -8.28 25.23
C PHE A 19 1.84 -7.73 24.99
N ALA A 20 2.43 -8.06 23.85
CA ALA A 20 3.70 -7.49 23.40
C ALA A 20 3.46 -6.68 22.12
N ALA A 21 3.94 -5.43 22.12
CA ALA A 21 3.92 -4.58 20.95
C ALA A 21 5.14 -4.84 20.05
N ARG A 22 4.97 -4.64 18.75
CA ARG A 22 6.09 -4.45 17.82
C ARG A 22 6.72 -3.09 18.13
N THR A 23 8.05 -3.05 18.31
CA THR A 23 8.75 -1.83 18.70
C THR A 23 9.59 -1.23 17.59
N ASP A 24 9.97 -2.03 16.59
CA ASP A 24 10.73 -1.54 15.44
C ASP A 24 9.82 -0.76 14.46
N PRO A 25 10.12 0.52 14.17
CA PRO A 25 9.30 1.33 13.28
C PRO A 25 9.19 0.80 11.85
N TRP A 26 10.20 0.10 11.35
CA TRP A 26 10.16 -0.48 10.00
C TRP A 26 9.21 -1.68 9.95
N ASP A 27 9.29 -2.57 10.94
CA ASP A 27 8.32 -3.67 11.09
C ASP A 27 6.89 -3.13 11.15
N MET A 28 6.67 -2.07 11.95
CA MET A 28 5.34 -1.46 12.07
C MET A 28 4.87 -0.86 10.75
N LEU A 29 5.74 -0.13 10.04
CA LEU A 29 5.42 0.47 8.75
C LEU A 29 5.05 -0.61 7.72
N GLU A 30 5.83 -1.68 7.60
CA GLU A 30 5.57 -2.78 6.66
C GLU A 30 4.21 -3.42 6.91
N LEU A 31 3.89 -3.71 8.19
CA LEU A 31 2.59 -4.25 8.58
C LEU A 31 1.44 -3.29 8.27
N ILE A 32 1.64 -1.98 8.48
CA ILE A 32 0.65 -0.96 8.17
C ILE A 32 0.47 -0.79 6.67
N VAL A 33 1.53 -0.85 5.86
CA VAL A 33 1.38 -0.74 4.41
C VAL A 33 0.64 -1.96 3.87
N GLU A 34 1.01 -3.16 4.29
CA GLU A 34 0.38 -4.40 3.83
C GLU A 34 -1.11 -4.47 4.22
N GLY A 35 -1.45 -4.09 5.45
CA GLY A 35 -2.86 -4.08 5.86
C GLY A 35 -3.67 -2.97 5.18
N ARG A 36 -3.08 -1.82 4.80
CA ARG A 36 -3.76 -0.76 4.04
C ARG A 36 -4.01 -1.25 2.64
N LYS A 37 -2.99 -1.85 2.01
CA LYS A 37 -3.13 -2.46 0.69
C LYS A 37 -4.30 -3.43 0.68
N ARG A 38 -4.29 -4.42 1.56
CA ARG A 38 -5.32 -5.47 1.60
C ARG A 38 -6.72 -4.95 1.88
N ARG A 39 -6.87 -3.93 2.74
CA ARG A 39 -8.20 -3.44 3.17
C ARG A 39 -8.74 -2.28 2.36
N GLU A 40 -7.87 -1.46 1.80
CA GLU A 40 -8.24 -0.21 1.13
C GLU A 40 -7.88 -0.25 -0.35
N ILE A 41 -6.67 -0.68 -0.72
CA ILE A 41 -6.19 -0.56 -2.11
C ILE A 41 -6.72 -1.69 -3.00
N ASP A 42 -6.65 -2.94 -2.55
CA ASP A 42 -7.05 -4.10 -3.34
C ASP A 42 -8.55 -4.06 -3.71
N PRO A 43 -9.48 -3.79 -2.77
CA PRO A 43 -10.88 -3.64 -3.12
C PRO A 43 -11.16 -2.43 -4.02
N THR A 44 -10.39 -1.33 -3.86
CA THR A 44 -10.54 -0.15 -4.71
C THR A 44 -10.08 -0.42 -6.15
N LEU A 45 -9.01 -1.19 -6.33
CA LEU A 45 -8.55 -1.63 -7.65
C LEU A 45 -9.58 -2.51 -8.34
N GLU A 46 -10.15 -3.49 -7.64
CA GLU A 46 -11.22 -4.34 -8.16
C GLU A 46 -12.46 -3.53 -8.57
N MET A 47 -12.88 -2.59 -7.71
CA MET A 47 -13.98 -1.68 -8.00
C MET A 47 -13.70 -0.81 -9.24
N LEU A 48 -12.50 -0.22 -9.33
CA LEU A 48 -12.15 0.63 -10.47
C LEU A 48 -12.08 -0.15 -11.78
N ASP A 49 -11.62 -1.41 -11.73
CA ASP A 49 -11.62 -2.28 -12.91
C ASP A 49 -13.05 -2.55 -13.41
N ALA A 50 -13.96 -2.87 -12.49
CA ALA A 50 -15.37 -3.01 -12.84
C ALA A 50 -15.99 -1.71 -13.40
N CYS A 51 -15.71 -0.56 -12.78
CA CYS A 51 -16.22 0.73 -13.26
C CYS A 51 -15.68 1.10 -14.65
N VAL A 52 -14.40 0.82 -14.93
CA VAL A 52 -13.81 1.07 -16.24
C VAL A 52 -14.46 0.17 -17.29
N ALA A 53 -14.62 -1.13 -17.00
CA ALA A 53 -15.26 -2.07 -17.91
C ALA A 53 -16.72 -1.69 -18.23
N GLU A 54 -17.49 -1.29 -17.21
CA GLU A 54 -18.87 -0.81 -17.39
C GLU A 54 -18.92 0.47 -18.23
N ALA A 55 -18.07 1.43 -17.93
CA ALA A 55 -18.02 2.71 -18.63
C ALA A 55 -17.59 2.58 -20.11
N GLU A 56 -16.78 1.57 -20.45
CA GLU A 56 -16.42 1.24 -21.84
C GLU A 56 -17.56 0.58 -22.61
N GLY A 57 -18.38 -0.23 -21.93
CA GLY A 57 -19.57 -0.87 -22.52
C GLY A 57 -20.76 0.07 -22.68
N ASP A 58 -20.83 1.15 -21.90
CA ASP A 58 -21.92 2.12 -21.92
C ASP A 58 -21.65 3.34 -22.82
N LYS A 59 -22.47 3.45 -23.88
CA LYS A 59 -22.43 4.59 -24.81
C LYS A 59 -22.96 5.89 -24.21
N ALA A 60 -23.79 5.82 -23.16
CA ALA A 60 -24.32 7.00 -22.48
C ALA A 60 -23.29 7.67 -21.57
N THR A 61 -22.29 6.91 -21.08
CA THR A 61 -21.22 7.46 -20.27
C THR A 61 -20.43 8.52 -21.06
N PRO A 62 -20.24 9.74 -20.53
CA PRO A 62 -19.45 10.77 -21.20
C PRO A 62 -17.96 10.39 -21.35
N ALA A 63 -17.33 10.85 -22.44
CA ALA A 63 -15.91 10.55 -22.70
C ALA A 63 -14.98 11.00 -21.56
N TYR A 64 -15.21 12.20 -21.00
CA TYR A 64 -14.40 12.71 -19.89
C TYR A 64 -14.51 11.83 -18.63
N ALA A 65 -15.68 11.20 -18.38
CA ALA A 65 -15.89 10.34 -17.22
C ALA A 65 -15.09 9.04 -17.36
N ARG A 66 -15.12 8.42 -18.55
CA ARG A 66 -14.27 7.27 -18.90
C ARG A 66 -12.79 7.56 -18.69
N GLU A 67 -12.31 8.68 -19.20
CA GLU A 67 -10.89 9.07 -19.07
C GLU A 67 -10.48 9.28 -17.61
N ARG A 68 -11.34 9.89 -16.79
CA ARG A 68 -11.08 10.06 -15.36
C ARG A 68 -11.00 8.72 -14.63
N LEU A 69 -11.91 7.79 -14.91
CA LEU A 69 -11.88 6.44 -14.34
C LEU A 69 -10.59 5.70 -14.71
N LYS A 70 -10.22 5.71 -15.98
CA LYS A 70 -8.95 5.12 -16.46
C LYS A 70 -7.72 5.75 -15.81
N THR A 71 -7.73 7.07 -15.64
CA THR A 71 -6.63 7.80 -14.99
C THR A 71 -6.49 7.38 -13.52
N MET A 72 -7.60 7.29 -12.78
CA MET A 72 -7.61 6.83 -11.39
C MET A 72 -7.15 5.37 -11.27
N GLN A 73 -7.65 4.49 -12.15
CA GLN A 73 -7.24 3.09 -12.19
C GLN A 73 -5.74 2.96 -12.49
N GLY A 74 -5.26 3.62 -13.55
CA GLY A 74 -3.86 3.57 -13.96
C GLY A 74 -2.91 4.06 -12.86
N PHE A 75 -3.29 5.12 -12.16
CA PHE A 75 -2.53 5.61 -11.00
C PHE A 75 -2.41 4.57 -9.88
N LEU A 76 -3.52 3.93 -9.48
CA LEU A 76 -3.48 2.91 -8.44
C LEU A 76 -2.75 1.64 -8.89
N VAL A 77 -2.88 1.23 -10.16
CA VAL A 77 -2.11 0.11 -10.73
C VAL A 77 -0.61 0.39 -10.67
N GLN A 78 -0.20 1.61 -11.02
CA GLN A 78 1.20 2.01 -10.95
C GLN A 78 1.73 1.97 -9.50
N LEU A 79 0.96 2.47 -8.53
CA LEU A 79 1.33 2.44 -7.12
C LEU A 79 1.40 1.01 -6.55
N ASP A 80 0.43 0.15 -6.87
CA ASP A 80 0.45 -1.26 -6.46
C ASP A 80 1.63 -2.01 -7.06
N GLY A 81 1.92 -1.77 -8.35
CA GLY A 81 3.09 -2.30 -9.02
C GLY A 81 4.40 -1.90 -8.34
N TRP A 82 4.55 -0.62 -8.00
CA TRP A 82 5.70 -0.12 -7.27
C TRP A 82 5.79 -0.73 -5.86
N HIS A 83 4.68 -0.82 -5.13
CA HIS A 83 4.63 -1.47 -3.82
C HIS A 83 5.14 -2.92 -3.90
N ARG A 84 4.66 -3.70 -4.88
CA ARG A 84 5.08 -5.10 -5.09
C ARG A 84 6.59 -5.21 -5.32
N GLN A 85 7.17 -4.29 -6.10
CA GLN A 85 8.61 -4.25 -6.33
C GLN A 85 9.39 -3.90 -5.07
N MET A 86 8.91 -2.94 -4.28
CA MET A 86 9.61 -2.47 -3.07
C MET A 86 9.54 -3.46 -1.90
N ARG A 87 8.47 -4.27 -1.82
CA ARG A 87 8.28 -5.26 -0.74
C ARG A 87 9.44 -6.25 -0.60
N ASP A 88 10.05 -6.64 -1.71
CA ASP A 88 11.12 -7.64 -1.72
C ASP A 88 12.52 -7.01 -1.59
N VAL A 89 12.59 -5.68 -1.50
CA VAL A 89 13.85 -4.94 -1.37
C VAL A 89 14.32 -4.95 0.08
N PRO A 90 15.56 -5.36 0.38
CA PRO A 90 16.09 -5.31 1.75
C PRO A 90 16.08 -3.88 2.31
N ARG A 91 15.74 -3.73 3.60
CA ARG A 91 15.66 -2.42 4.29
C ARG A 91 16.88 -1.52 4.10
N PRO A 92 18.14 -2.01 4.21
CA PRO A 92 19.32 -1.15 3.99
C PRO A 92 19.35 -0.56 2.58
N THR A 93 18.82 -1.28 1.59
CA THR A 93 18.70 -0.82 0.21
C THR A 93 17.58 0.21 0.07
N LEU A 94 16.41 -0.01 0.67
CA LEU A 94 15.31 0.97 0.71
C LEU A 94 15.76 2.31 1.30
N ILE A 95 16.49 2.29 2.41
CA ILE A 95 17.03 3.52 3.04
C ILE A 95 17.96 4.27 2.07
N LYS A 96 18.84 3.56 1.36
CA LYS A 96 19.72 4.16 0.35
C LYS A 96 18.94 4.75 -0.81
N LEU A 97 17.88 4.08 -1.29
CA LEU A 97 17.03 4.57 -2.37
C LEU A 97 16.30 5.86 -1.97
N ILE A 98 15.74 5.92 -0.76
CA ILE A 98 15.10 7.13 -0.24
C ILE A 98 16.11 8.29 -0.17
N ALA A 99 17.31 8.04 0.36
CA ALA A 99 18.36 9.04 0.46
C ALA A 99 18.87 9.51 -0.92
N LEU A 100 18.85 8.64 -1.94
CA LEU A 100 19.23 8.97 -3.30
C LEU A 100 18.15 9.77 -4.02
N GLY A 101 16.87 9.41 -3.85
CA GLY A 101 15.74 10.13 -4.44
C GLY A 101 15.74 11.62 -4.08
N GLY A 102 16.05 11.94 -2.82
CA GLY A 102 16.19 13.34 -2.37
C GLY A 102 17.34 14.10 -3.03
N ARG A 103 18.41 13.41 -3.49
CA ARG A 103 19.52 14.04 -4.23
C ARG A 103 19.15 14.25 -5.69
N ILE A 104 18.53 13.26 -6.31
CA ILE A 104 18.11 13.33 -7.72
C ILE A 104 17.06 14.44 -7.89
N ALA A 105 16.08 14.55 -7.00
CA ALA A 105 15.08 15.62 -7.03
C ALA A 105 15.72 17.02 -6.97
N LYS A 106 16.78 17.21 -6.18
CA LYS A 106 17.53 18.48 -6.11
C LYS A 106 18.35 18.79 -7.37
N LEU A 107 18.74 17.75 -8.11
CA LEU A 107 19.52 17.89 -9.34
C LEU A 107 18.64 18.19 -10.55
N ILE A 108 17.45 17.58 -10.63
CA ILE A 108 16.50 17.73 -11.73
C ILE A 108 15.56 18.94 -11.52
N GLY A 109 15.31 19.33 -10.27
CA GLY A 109 14.51 20.52 -9.92
C GLY A 109 15.28 21.85 -9.94
N ARG A 110 16.50 21.87 -10.48
CA ARG A 110 17.27 23.06 -10.87
C ARG A 110 17.29 23.17 -12.38
#